data_AF-A0A9J7K1R1-F1
#
_entry.id   AF-A0A9J7K1R1-F1
#
_cell.length_a   1.000
_cell.length_b   1.000
_cell.length_c   1.000
_cell.angle_alpha   90.00
_cell.angle_beta   90.00
_cell.angle_gamma   90.00
#
_symmetry.space_group_name_H-M   'P 1'
#
loop_
_entity.id
_entity.type
_entity.pdbx_description
1 polymer ?
#
loop_
_entity_poly.entity_id
_entity_poly.type
_entity_poly.pdbx_seq_one_letter_code
_entity_poly.pdbx_strand_id
1 'polypeptide(L)'
;MELWPGACTALLLLVLLLLSTLWFYSPCAKYFFKMAFYNGWILFLAILANPVCAVRGRNVENMKILRLLLLHIKYLYGIRVEVRGAQHFPPTQPYVVVSNHQSSLDLLGMMEVLPDRCVPIAKRELLWAVSAGLACWLAGVIFID
;
A
#
# COMPACT_ATOMS: atom_id res chain seq x y z
N MET A 1 -0.71 -28.66 -35.23
CA MET A 1 -1.30 -29.45 -34.14
C MET A 1 -2.25 -28.53 -33.39
N GLU A 2 -3.54 -28.63 -33.65
CA GLU A 2 -4.54 -27.83 -32.92
C GLU A 2 -4.69 -28.39 -31.50
N LEU A 3 -4.51 -27.53 -30.51
CA LEU A 3 -4.78 -27.88 -29.11
C LEU A 3 -6.27 -28.22 -28.97
N TRP A 4 -6.57 -29.35 -28.31
CA TRP A 4 -7.95 -29.75 -28.01
C TRP A 4 -8.74 -28.57 -27.40
N PRO A 5 -9.98 -28.27 -27.84
CA PRO A 5 -10.72 -27.10 -27.37
C PRO A 5 -10.88 -27.02 -25.84
N GLY A 6 -10.93 -28.17 -25.17
CA GLY A 6 -10.99 -28.26 -23.71
C GLY A 6 -9.63 -28.26 -22.99
N ALA A 7 -8.51 -28.18 -23.70
CA ALA A 7 -7.18 -28.20 -23.07
C ALA A 7 -6.94 -26.92 -22.26
N CYS A 8 -7.34 -25.77 -22.81
CA CYS A 8 -7.24 -24.49 -22.11
C CYS A 8 -8.13 -24.45 -20.86
N THR A 9 -9.35 -24.99 -20.94
CA THR A 9 -10.26 -25.04 -19.78
C THR A 9 -9.78 -26.02 -18.73
N ALA A 10 -9.31 -27.21 -19.11
CA ALA A 10 -8.73 -28.19 -18.19
C ALA A 10 -7.47 -27.64 -17.50
N LEU A 11 -6.60 -26.95 -18.24
CA LEU A 11 -5.42 -26.29 -17.68
C LEU A 11 -5.81 -25.19 -16.68
N LEU A 12 -6.79 -24.35 -17.02
CA LEU A 12 -7.28 -23.31 -16.11
C LEU A 12 -7.85 -23.93 -14.82
N LEU A 13 -8.67 -24.97 -14.91
CA LEU A 13 -9.23 -25.66 -13.75
C LEU A 13 -8.13 -26.29 -12.89
N LEU A 14 -7.12 -26.90 -13.50
CA LEU A 14 -5.96 -27.45 -12.79
C LEU A 14 -5.19 -26.35 -12.05
N VAL A 15 -4.95 -25.20 -12.69
CA VAL A 15 -4.29 -24.05 -12.07
C VAL A 15 -5.11 -23.51 -10.90
N LEU A 16 -6.41 -23.33 -11.07
CA LEU A 16 -7.29 -22.86 -9.99
C LEU A 16 -7.32 -23.84 -8.81
N LEU A 17 -7.33 -25.14 -9.08
CA LEU A 17 -7.24 -26.17 -8.05
C LEU A 17 -5.90 -26.10 -7.31
N LEU A 18 -4.78 -25.99 -8.02
CA LEU A 18 -3.44 -25.85 -7.43
C LEU A 18 -3.32 -24.56 -6.60
N LEU A 19 -3.84 -23.43 -7.07
CA LEU A 19 -3.82 -22.18 -6.32
C LEU A 19 -4.66 -22.30 -5.04
N SER A 20 -5.82 -22.94 -5.13
CA SER A 20 -6.69 -23.22 -3.98
C SER A 20 -5.98 -24.11 -2.96
N THR A 21 -5.38 -25.22 -3.38
CA THR A 21 -4.65 -26.11 -2.46
C THR A 21 -3.46 -25.41 -1.82
N LEU A 22 -2.68 -24.63 -2.58
CA LEU A 22 -1.58 -23.84 -2.02
C LEU A 22 -2.08 -22.83 -0.98
N TRP A 23 -3.21 -22.18 -1.21
CA TRP A 23 -3.80 -21.23 -0.26
C TRP A 23 -4.22 -21.89 1.06
N PHE A 24 -4.84 -23.07 1.00
CA PHE A 24 -5.35 -23.75 2.20
C PHE A 24 -4.28 -24.51 2.97
N TYR A 25 -3.27 -25.06 2.30
CA TYR A 25 -2.31 -25.99 2.93
C TYR A 25 -0.91 -25.42 3.14
N SER A 26 -0.51 -24.33 2.46
CA SER A 26 0.83 -23.75 2.60
C SER A 26 0.77 -22.35 3.25
N PRO A 27 1.22 -22.19 4.51
CA PRO A 27 1.29 -20.89 5.17
C PRO A 27 2.17 -19.89 4.42
N CYS A 28 3.29 -20.34 3.86
CA CYS A 28 4.20 -19.52 3.07
C CYS A 28 3.51 -19.02 1.80
N ALA A 29 2.84 -19.91 1.04
CA ALA A 29 2.12 -19.50 -0.17
C ALA A 29 1.02 -18.49 0.17
N LYS A 30 0.23 -18.76 1.22
CA LYS A 30 -0.79 -17.84 1.72
C LYS A 30 -0.22 -16.46 2.08
N TYR A 31 0.94 -16.41 2.74
CA TYR A 31 1.63 -15.16 3.02
C TYR A 31 1.99 -14.40 1.74
N PHE A 32 2.63 -15.06 0.78
CA PHE A 32 3.02 -14.42 -0.48
C PHE A 32 1.80 -13.96 -1.30
N PHE A 33 0.71 -14.73 -1.35
CA PHE A 33 -0.53 -14.29 -1.98
C PHE A 33 -1.10 -13.03 -1.33
N LYS A 34 -1.13 -12.99 0.01
CA LYS A 34 -1.56 -11.82 0.75
C LYS A 34 -0.66 -10.61 0.49
N MET A 35 0.66 -10.78 0.46
CA MET A 35 1.58 -9.67 0.20
C MET A 35 1.54 -9.22 -1.27
N ALA A 36 1.37 -10.13 -2.21
CA ALA A 36 1.19 -9.81 -3.62
C ALA A 36 -0.10 -9.00 -3.83
N PHE A 37 -1.21 -9.41 -3.22
CA PHE A 37 -2.45 -8.65 -3.23
C PHE A 37 -2.26 -7.27 -2.59
N TYR A 38 -1.60 -7.17 -1.43
CA TYR A 38 -1.33 -5.91 -0.75
C TYR A 38 -0.61 -4.90 -1.65
N ASN A 39 0.53 -5.32 -2.20
CA ASN A 39 1.37 -4.48 -3.04
C ASN A 39 0.67 -4.12 -4.36
N GLY A 40 0.02 -5.10 -5.00
CA GLY A 40 -0.75 -4.86 -6.23
C GLY A 40 -1.91 -3.89 -6.02
N TRP A 41 -2.60 -3.99 -4.89
CA TRP A 41 -3.70 -3.10 -4.53
C TRP A 41 -3.23 -1.67 -4.27
N ILE A 42 -2.09 -1.49 -3.59
CA ILE A 42 -1.47 -0.17 -3.42
C ILE A 42 -1.11 0.45 -4.78
N LEU A 43 -0.47 -0.32 -5.67
CA LEU A 43 -0.11 0.16 -7.01
C LEU A 43 -1.34 0.58 -7.81
N PHE A 44 -2.42 -0.20 -7.74
CA PHE A 44 -3.69 0.11 -8.38
C PHE A 44 -4.32 1.40 -7.82
N LEU A 45 -4.42 1.53 -6.49
CA LEU A 45 -4.94 2.75 -5.86
C LEU A 45 -4.10 3.97 -6.19
N ALA A 46 -2.78 3.83 -6.30
CA ALA A 46 -1.89 4.90 -6.71
C ALA A 46 -2.17 5.36 -8.15
N ILE A 47 -2.52 4.44 -9.07
CA ILE A 47 -2.97 4.82 -10.43
C ILE A 47 -4.20 5.71 -10.37
N LEU A 48 -5.17 5.39 -9.50
CA LEU A 48 -6.38 6.20 -9.33
C LEU A 48 -6.10 7.54 -8.65
N ALA A 49 -5.19 7.56 -7.67
CA ALA A 49 -4.83 8.77 -6.94
C ALA A 49 -4.07 9.78 -7.81
N ASN A 50 -3.18 9.30 -8.68
CA ASN A 50 -2.25 10.13 -9.45
C ASN A 50 -2.94 11.25 -10.26
N PRO A 51 -3.99 11.02 -11.06
CA PRO A 51 -4.70 12.08 -11.76
C PRO A 51 -5.26 13.15 -10.82
N VAL A 52 -5.81 12.75 -9.68
CA VAL A 52 -6.41 13.66 -8.70
C VAL A 52 -5.34 14.50 -8.01
N CYS A 53 -4.25 13.86 -7.58
CA CYS A 53 -3.12 14.53 -6.94
C CYS A 53 -2.39 15.45 -7.93
N ALA A 54 -2.29 15.07 -9.21
CA ALA A 54 -1.62 15.83 -10.25
C ALA A 54 -2.27 17.20 -10.51
N VAL A 55 -3.61 17.32 -10.36
CA VAL A 55 -4.31 18.61 -10.47
C VAL A 55 -3.77 19.65 -9.48
N ARG A 56 -3.33 19.20 -8.30
CA ARG A 56 -2.75 20.07 -7.25
C ARG A 56 -1.21 20.14 -7.32
N GLY A 57 -0.59 19.39 -8.22
CA GLY A 57 0.86 19.21 -8.29
C GLY A 57 1.43 18.56 -7.02
N ARG A 58 2.71 18.83 -6.75
CA ARG A 58 3.39 18.35 -5.54
C ARG A 58 2.92 19.14 -4.31
N ASN A 59 1.99 18.57 -3.55
CA ASN A 59 1.36 19.22 -2.41
C ASN A 59 1.10 18.23 -1.27
N VAL A 60 1.47 18.61 -0.04
CA VAL A 60 1.27 17.80 1.17
C VAL A 60 -0.20 17.46 1.44
N GLU A 61 -1.15 18.30 1.01
CA GLU A 61 -2.58 18.03 1.18
C GLU A 61 -3.04 16.77 0.42
N ASN A 62 -2.29 16.33 -0.60
CA ASN A 62 -2.57 15.08 -1.29
C ASN A 62 -2.37 13.84 -0.38
N MET A 63 -1.65 13.96 0.74
CA MET A 63 -1.58 12.90 1.75
C MET A 63 -2.96 12.52 2.30
N LYS A 64 -3.93 13.46 2.34
CA LYS A 64 -5.31 13.16 2.75
C LYS A 64 -6.01 12.21 1.78
N ILE A 65 -5.75 12.37 0.48
CA ILE A 65 -6.27 11.49 -0.57
C ILE A 65 -5.65 10.10 -0.44
N LEU A 66 -4.32 10.02 -0.29
CA LEU A 66 -3.63 8.75 -0.11
C LEU A 66 -4.08 8.04 1.17
N ARG A 67 -4.21 8.77 2.28
CA ARG A 67 -4.75 8.27 3.54
C ARG A 67 -6.12 7.65 3.35
N LEU A 68 -7.06 8.39 2.76
CA LEU A 68 -8.42 7.89 2.50
C LEU A 68 -8.42 6.60 1.68
N LEU A 69 -7.60 6.54 0.63
CA LEU A 69 -7.50 5.38 -0.26
C LEU A 69 -6.75 4.20 0.37
N LEU A 70 -5.87 4.40 1.35
CA LEU A 70 -5.09 3.32 1.97
C LEU A 70 -5.77 2.76 3.23
N LEU A 71 -6.52 3.59 3.96
CA LEU A 71 -7.08 3.22 5.26
C LEU A 71 -8.03 2.01 5.19
N HIS A 72 -8.76 1.81 4.10
CA HIS A 72 -9.68 0.67 4.00
C HIS A 72 -8.97 -0.68 3.92
N ILE A 73 -7.71 -0.70 3.48
CA ILE A 73 -6.93 -1.93 3.32
C ILE A 73 -6.78 -2.64 4.67
N LYS A 74 -6.66 -1.91 5.79
CA LYS A 74 -6.54 -2.52 7.12
C LYS A 74 -7.71 -3.46 7.43
N TYR A 75 -8.91 -3.14 6.96
CA TYR A 75 -10.10 -3.98 7.15
C TYR A 75 -10.06 -5.24 6.29
N LEU A 76 -9.49 -5.19 5.08
CA LEU A 76 -9.30 -6.37 4.22
C LEU A 76 -8.37 -7.40 4.86
N TYR A 77 -7.44 -6.94 5.70
CA TYR A 77 -6.48 -7.78 6.41
C TYR A 77 -6.89 -8.08 7.86
N GLY A 78 -8.05 -7.57 8.31
CA GLY A 78 -8.50 -7.72 9.70
C GLY A 78 -7.59 -7.05 10.73
N ILE A 79 -6.80 -6.06 10.31
CA ILE A 79 -5.88 -5.32 11.18
C ILE A 79 -6.69 -4.32 12.02
N ARG A 80 -6.53 -4.42 13.34
CA ARG A 80 -7.07 -3.45 14.30
C ARG A 80 -5.92 -2.62 14.84
N VAL A 81 -6.08 -1.29 14.79
CA VAL A 81 -5.08 -0.36 15.28
C VAL A 81 -5.57 0.22 16.61
N GLU A 82 -4.74 0.11 17.64
CA GLU A 82 -4.96 0.78 18.92
C GLU A 82 -3.96 1.93 19.03
N VAL A 83 -4.47 3.15 19.18
CA VAL A 83 -3.63 4.36 19.26
C VAL A 83 -3.56 4.81 20.71
N ARG A 84 -2.35 4.96 21.24
CA ARG A 84 -2.09 5.46 22.59
C ARG A 84 -1.20 6.70 22.52
N GLY A 85 -1.47 7.70 23.34
CA GLY A 85 -0.64 8.90 23.43
C GLY A 85 -0.78 9.87 22.26
N ALA A 86 -1.89 9.85 21.52
CA ALA A 86 -2.13 10.78 20.41
C ALA A 86 -2.07 12.25 20.83
N GLN A 87 -2.37 12.56 22.09
CA GLN A 87 -2.27 13.90 22.66
C GLN A 87 -0.83 14.46 22.72
N HIS A 88 0.19 13.61 22.54
CA HIS A 88 1.59 14.06 22.53
C HIS A 88 2.00 14.70 21.21
N PHE A 89 1.18 14.61 20.15
CA PHE A 89 1.45 15.33 18.91
C PHE A 89 1.35 16.84 19.15
N PRO A 90 2.43 17.62 18.97
CA PRO A 90 2.36 19.06 19.14
C PRO A 90 1.53 19.69 17.99
N PRO A 91 0.48 20.47 18.26
CA PRO A 91 -0.41 20.96 17.21
C PRO A 91 0.13 22.16 16.41
N THR A 92 1.06 22.94 16.98
CA THR A 92 1.41 24.29 16.47
C THR A 92 2.86 24.46 16.05
N GLN A 93 3.71 23.44 16.22
CA GLN A 93 5.14 23.51 15.88
C GLN A 93 5.53 22.40 14.91
N PRO A 94 6.54 22.60 14.06
CA PRO A 94 7.13 21.52 13.27
C PRO A 94 7.85 20.50 14.17
N TYR A 95 7.81 19.22 13.80
CA TYR A 95 8.52 18.14 14.48
C TYR A 95 8.79 16.98 13.53
N VAL A 96 9.66 16.07 13.95
CA VAL A 96 9.97 14.81 13.26
C VAL A 96 9.34 13.67 14.04
N VAL A 97 8.51 12.86 13.37
CA VAL A 97 7.99 11.62 13.92
C VAL A 97 8.98 10.51 13.60
N VAL A 98 9.54 9.90 14.64
CA VAL A 98 10.44 8.75 14.50
C VAL A 98 9.63 7.49 14.82
N SER A 99 9.62 6.55 13.88
CA SER A 99 8.98 5.24 14.03
C SER A 99 9.97 4.15 13.67
N ASN A 100 9.86 3.01 14.35
CA ASN A 100 10.43 1.77 13.83
C ASN A 100 9.74 1.40 12.52
N HIS A 101 10.45 0.70 11.64
CA HIS A 101 9.91 0.19 10.38
C HIS A 101 10.23 -1.31 10.29
N GLN A 102 9.21 -2.14 10.51
CA GLN A 102 9.30 -3.60 10.50
C GLN A 102 8.85 -4.18 9.15
N SER A 103 7.88 -3.56 8.49
CA SER A 103 7.35 -4.06 7.22
C SER A 103 6.63 -2.99 6.41
N SER A 104 6.32 -3.29 5.14
CA SER A 104 5.49 -2.41 4.32
C SER A 104 4.05 -2.25 4.83
N LEU A 105 3.57 -3.14 5.71
CA LEU A 105 2.24 -3.01 6.34
C LEU A 105 2.19 -1.86 7.35
N ASP A 106 3.33 -1.37 7.82
CA ASP A 106 3.41 -0.24 8.75
C ASP A 106 2.78 1.02 8.14
N LEU A 107 2.76 1.12 6.81
CA LEU A 107 2.05 2.16 6.07
C LEU A 107 0.60 2.31 6.53
N LEU A 108 -0.12 1.21 6.79
CA LEU A 108 -1.51 1.24 7.23
C LEU A 108 -1.65 1.84 8.63
N GLY A 109 -0.74 1.50 9.55
CA GLY A 109 -0.69 2.09 10.89
C GLY A 109 -0.29 3.56 10.85
N MET A 110 0.67 3.93 10.01
CA MET A 110 1.07 5.31 9.79
C MET A 110 -0.08 6.16 9.24
N MET A 111 -0.83 5.66 8.25
CA MET A 111 -2.01 6.35 7.74
C MET A 111 -3.11 6.50 8.80
N GLU A 112 -3.17 5.64 9.82
CA GLU A 112 -4.11 5.83 10.94
C GLU A 112 -3.64 6.94 11.90
N VAL A 113 -2.36 6.96 12.25
CA VAL A 113 -1.86 7.75 13.39
C VAL A 113 -1.32 9.12 12.99
N LEU A 114 -0.75 9.26 11.80
CA LEU A 114 -0.01 10.48 11.45
C LEU A 114 -0.94 11.72 11.41
N PRO A 115 -0.46 12.87 11.91
CA PRO A 115 -1.25 14.09 11.91
C PRO A 115 -1.38 14.65 10.49
N ASP A 116 -2.35 15.56 10.34
CA ASP A 116 -2.50 16.31 9.10
C ASP A 116 -1.20 17.05 8.76
N ARG A 117 -0.93 17.12 7.46
CA ARG A 117 0.29 17.72 6.90
C ARG A 117 1.62 17.09 7.35
N CYS A 118 1.59 15.84 7.82
CA CYS A 118 2.79 15.02 7.99
C CYS A 118 3.13 14.27 6.69
N VAL A 119 4.40 14.32 6.27
CA VAL A 119 4.91 13.56 5.11
C VAL A 119 5.97 12.55 5.56
N PRO A 120 5.93 11.31 5.05
CA PRO A 120 7.00 10.35 5.24
C PRO A 120 8.31 10.79 4.58
N ILE A 121 9.40 10.21 5.08
CA ILE A 121 10.69 10.18 4.40
C ILE A 121 10.84 8.79 3.77
N ALA A 122 11.26 8.74 2.51
CA ALA A 122 11.41 7.53 1.72
C ALA A 122 12.80 7.46 1.08
N LYS A 123 13.30 6.25 0.81
CA LYS A 123 14.52 6.06 0.02
C LYS A 123 14.31 6.50 -1.43
N ARG A 124 15.33 7.06 -2.06
CA ARG A 124 15.27 7.59 -3.43
C ARG A 124 14.84 6.54 -4.44
N GLU A 125 15.20 5.28 -4.24
CA GLU A 125 14.80 4.17 -5.12
C GLU A 125 13.27 3.99 -5.17
N LEU A 126 12.56 4.35 -4.11
CA LEU A 126 11.09 4.26 -4.06
C LEU A 126 10.40 5.27 -4.98
N LEU A 127 11.09 6.32 -5.43
CA LEU A 127 10.56 7.21 -6.47
C LEU A 127 10.26 6.44 -7.76
N TRP A 128 11.02 5.38 -8.03
CA TRP A 128 10.90 4.54 -9.21
C TRP A 128 9.93 3.37 -9.04
N ALA A 129 9.19 3.31 -7.92
CA ALA A 129 8.14 2.32 -7.66
C ALA A 129 6.85 2.60 -8.46
N VAL A 130 6.99 2.86 -9.76
CA VAL A 130 5.90 3.05 -10.74
C VAL A 130 4.85 4.06 -10.24
N SER A 131 3.57 3.66 -10.17
CA SER A 131 2.46 4.54 -9.80
C SER A 131 2.55 5.02 -8.36
N ALA A 132 3.03 4.16 -7.45
CA ALA A 132 3.19 4.50 -6.03
C ALA A 132 4.29 5.54 -5.83
N GLY A 133 5.42 5.41 -6.55
CA GLY A 133 6.50 6.40 -6.50
C GLY A 133 6.04 7.81 -6.91
N LEU A 134 5.29 7.90 -8.01
CA LEU A 134 4.69 9.17 -8.47
C LEU A 134 3.66 9.71 -7.46
N ALA A 135 2.81 8.86 -6.90
CA ALA A 135 1.81 9.26 -5.92
C ALA A 135 2.47 9.84 -4.67
N CYS A 136 3.52 9.19 -4.17
CA CYS A 136 4.33 9.68 -3.06
C CYS A 136 4.98 11.04 -3.40
N TRP A 137 5.57 11.18 -4.58
CA TRP A 137 6.17 12.45 -5.02
C TRP A 137 5.14 13.57 -5.07
N LEU A 138 3.97 13.34 -5.68
CA LEU A 138 2.86 14.29 -5.73
C LEU A 138 2.30 14.62 -4.34
N ALA A 139 2.39 13.69 -3.39
CA ALA A 139 1.98 13.91 -2.00
C ALA A 139 3.01 14.64 -1.13
N GLY A 140 4.13 15.06 -1.70
CA GLY A 140 5.15 15.81 -0.98
C GLY A 140 6.05 14.93 -0.12
N VAL A 141 6.05 13.60 -0.31
CA VAL A 141 7.02 12.69 0.32
C VAL A 141 8.45 13.17 0.02
N ILE A 142 9.31 13.11 1.03
CA ILE A 142 10.70 13.54 0.93
C ILE A 142 11.55 12.31 0.64
N PHE A 143 12.26 12.32 -0.49
CA PHE A 143 13.12 11.23 -0.90
C PHE A 143 14.57 11.54 -0.53
N ILE A 144 15.26 10.57 0.08
CA ILE A 144 16.65 10.65 0.54
C ILE A 144 17.49 9.49 -0.02
N ASP A 145 18.79 9.68 -0.09
CA ASP A 145 19.76 8.67 -0.55
C ASP A 145 20.08 7.62 0.54
#